data_AF-A0A559KH56-F1
#
_entry.id   AF-A0A559KH56-F1
#
_cell.length_a   1.000
_cell.length_b   1.000
_cell.length_c   1.000
_cell.angle_alpha   90.00
_cell.angle_beta   90.00
_cell.angle_gamma   90.00
#
_symmetry.space_group_name_H-M   'P 1'
#
loop_
_entity.id
_entity.type
_entity.pdbx_description
1 polymer ?
#
loop_
_entity_poly.entity_id
_entity_poly.type
_entity_poly.pdbx_seq_one_letter_code
_entity_poly.pdbx_strand_id
1 'polypeptide(L)'
;MRNRQSTLAYIIFGLIAIGILANIFANPGAFIIPVLVFGVIFWLYKFPPNRWRNGSGRTQARYSKGKRRNATFRVINGNKDGSDEPPKYH
;
A
#
# COMPACT_ATOMS: atom_id res chain seq x y z
N MET A 1 49.36 -16.96 27.93
CA MET A 1 49.24 -15.99 26.82
C MET A 1 49.19 -14.59 27.43
N ARG A 2 50.22 -13.76 27.19
CA ARG A 2 50.52 -12.56 27.97
C ARG A 2 49.74 -11.36 27.43
N ASN A 3 48.77 -10.88 28.19
CA ASN A 3 47.86 -9.73 27.98
C ASN A 3 48.51 -8.34 27.77
N ARG A 4 49.75 -8.25 27.28
CA ARG A 4 50.46 -6.97 27.07
C ARG A 4 49.89 -6.13 25.93
N GLN A 5 49.05 -6.72 25.09
CA GLN A 5 48.34 -6.04 24.01
C GLN A 5 47.14 -5.22 24.51
N SER A 6 46.65 -5.44 25.73
CA SER A 6 45.41 -4.80 26.20
C SER A 6 45.54 -3.28 26.33
N THR A 7 46.61 -2.76 26.94
CA THR A 7 46.80 -1.32 27.10
C THR A 7 46.93 -0.59 25.76
N LEU A 8 47.72 -1.16 24.84
CA LEU A 8 47.89 -0.60 23.50
C LEU A 8 46.59 -0.69 22.70
N ALA A 9 45.85 -1.80 22.81
CA ALA A 9 44.53 -1.94 22.22
C ALA A 9 43.54 -0.90 22.77
N TYR A 10 43.49 -0.64 24.08
CA TYR A 10 42.63 0.39 24.65
C TYR A 10 42.96 1.79 24.14
N ILE A 11 44.25 2.11 23.98
CA ILE A 11 44.69 3.39 23.42
C ILE A 11 44.24 3.50 21.95
N ILE A 12 44.43 2.45 21.15
CA ILE A 12 43.97 2.41 19.76
C ILE A 12 42.45 2.56 19.68
N PHE A 13 41.69 1.79 20.47
CA PHE A 13 40.23 1.91 20.50
C PHE A 13 39.77 3.30 20.94
N GLY A 14 40.46 3.93 21.89
CA GLY A 14 40.20 5.31 22.29
C GLY A 14 40.42 6.31 21.16
N LEU A 15 41.53 6.20 20.43
CA LEU A 15 41.83 7.04 19.26
C LEU A 15 40.82 6.84 18.13
N ILE A 16 40.44 5.58 17.86
CA ILE A 16 39.40 5.25 16.88
C ILE A 16 38.06 5.88 17.28
N ALA A 17 37.65 5.72 18.54
CA ALA A 17 36.41 6.30 19.05
C ALA A 17 36.41 7.83 18.90
N ILE A 18 37.48 8.51 19.32
CA ILE A 18 37.61 9.97 19.17
C ILE A 18 37.58 10.38 17.69
N GLY A 19 38.27 9.64 16.82
CA GLY A 19 38.25 9.89 15.38
C GLY A 19 36.85 9.76 14.79
N ILE A 20 36.09 8.75 15.18
CA ILE A 20 34.69 8.57 14.75
C ILE A 20 33.84 9.74 15.25
N LEU A 21 33.96 10.12 16.54
CA LEU A 21 33.21 11.25 17.10
C LEU A 21 33.52 12.55 16.37
N ALA A 22 34.80 12.84 16.11
CA ALA A 22 35.21 14.04 15.37
C ALA A 22 34.62 14.06 13.94
N ASN A 23 34.56 12.92 13.27
CA ASN A 23 33.93 12.80 11.95
C ASN A 23 32.42 13.02 11.99
N ILE A 24 31.75 12.56 13.06
CA ILE A 24 30.31 12.82 13.28
C ILE A 24 30.05 14.32 13.48
N PHE A 25 30.89 15.02 14.24
CA PHE A 25 30.73 16.47 14.44
C PHE A 25 31.10 17.29 13.20
N ALA A 26 32.10 16.88 12.42
CA ALA A 26 32.51 17.58 11.20
C ALA A 26 31.51 17.38 10.05
N ASN A 27 30.96 16.17 9.89
CA ASN A 27 30.01 15.83 8.84
C ASN A 27 28.79 15.09 9.41
N PRO A 28 27.92 15.81 10.15
CA PRO A 28 26.77 15.20 10.83
C PRO A 28 25.82 14.52 9.86
N GLY A 29 25.63 15.06 8.66
CA GLY A 29 24.72 14.52 7.65
C GLY A 29 25.01 13.07 7.27
N ALA A 30 26.27 12.68 7.10
CA ALA A 30 26.65 11.33 6.68
C ALA A 30 26.25 10.23 7.68
N PHE A 31 26.20 10.57 8.98
CA PHE A 31 25.82 9.65 10.04
C PHE A 31 24.35 9.80 10.45
N ILE A 32 23.82 11.02 10.46
CA ILE A 32 22.41 11.27 10.82
C ILE A 32 21.47 10.71 9.76
N ILE A 33 21.75 10.88 8.46
CA ILE A 33 20.86 10.37 7.40
C ILE A 33 20.56 8.88 7.56
N PRO A 34 21.55 7.96 7.65
CA PRO A 34 21.24 6.54 7.80
C PRO A 34 20.53 6.23 9.12
N VAL A 35 20.93 6.83 10.25
CA VAL A 35 20.26 6.63 11.54
C VAL A 35 18.79 7.08 11.48
N LEU A 36 18.54 8.23 10.86
CA LEU A 36 17.22 8.82 10.73
C LEU A 36 16.36 8.00 9.75
N VAL A 37 16.94 7.50 8.64
CA VAL A 37 16.27 6.57 7.72
C VAL A 37 15.84 5.29 8.44
N PHE A 38 16.73 4.62 9.16
CA PHE A 38 16.37 3.44 9.94
C PHE A 38 15.33 3.75 11.01
N GLY A 39 15.46 4.89 11.70
CA GLY A 39 14.51 5.35 12.70
C GLY A 39 13.12 5.58 12.13
N VAL A 40 13.01 6.25 10.98
CA VAL A 40 11.75 6.50 10.28
C VAL A 40 11.14 5.21 9.75
N ILE A 41 11.94 4.32 9.16
CA ILE A 41 11.46 3.02 8.70
C ILE A 41 10.92 2.21 9.88
N PHE A 42 11.67 2.12 10.99
CA PHE A 42 11.24 1.40 12.18
C PHE A 42 9.97 2.01 12.78
N TRP A 43 9.90 3.34 12.84
CA TRP A 43 8.75 4.05 13.36
C TRP A 43 7.49 3.83 12.50
N LEU A 44 7.62 3.91 11.17
CA LEU A 44 6.54 3.61 10.23
C LEU A 44 6.18 2.12 10.20
N TYR A 45 7.14 1.22 10.40
CA TYR A 45 6.86 -0.20 10.55
C TYR A 45 6.04 -0.48 11.82
N LYS A 46 6.44 0.13 12.94
CA LYS A 46 5.75 -0.02 14.23
C LYS A 46 4.38 0.66 14.24
N PHE A 47 4.28 1.82 13.60
CA PHE A 47 3.08 2.63 13.51
C PHE A 47 2.77 2.92 12.04
N PRO A 48 2.25 1.93 11.30
CA PRO A 48 1.93 2.11 9.89
C PRO A 48 0.92 3.25 9.75
N PRO A 49 1.19 4.25 8.89
CA PRO A 49 0.31 5.38 8.75
C PRO A 49 -1.05 4.91 8.22
N ASN A 50 -2.14 5.36 8.86
CA ASN A 50 -3.51 4.99 8.51
C ASN A 50 -3.88 5.27 7.03
N ARG A 51 -3.11 6.11 6.33
CA ARG A 51 -3.29 6.41 4.90
C ARG A 51 -2.98 5.20 4.01
N TRP A 52 -2.12 4.28 4.42
CA TRP A 52 -1.79 3.06 3.65
C TRP A 52 -2.76 1.91 3.90
N ARG A 53 -3.55 1.99 4.97
CA ARG A 53 -4.55 0.97 5.32
C ARG A 53 -5.80 1.02 4.42
N ASN A 54 -5.98 2.10 3.66
CA ASN A 54 -7.16 2.32 2.81
C ASN A 54 -6.92 2.03 1.30
N GLY A 55 -5.79 1.43 0.94
CA GLY A 55 -5.45 1.04 -0.44
C GLY A 55 -6.14 -0.22 -0.98
N SER A 56 -7.04 -0.84 -0.20
CA SER A 56 -8.02 -1.81 -0.70
C SER A 56 -9.42 -1.22 -0.48
N GLY A 57 -9.58 0.03 -0.95
CA GLY A 57 -10.87 0.51 -1.38
C GLY A 57 -11.32 -0.43 -2.49
N ARG A 58 -12.00 -1.50 -2.09
CA ARG A 58 -13.03 -2.17 -2.88
C ARG A 58 -13.64 -1.06 -3.73
N THR A 59 -13.44 -1.13 -5.03
CA THR A 59 -14.46 -0.64 -5.94
C THR A 59 -15.68 -1.47 -5.59
N GLN A 60 -16.37 -1.14 -4.50
CA GLN A 60 -17.80 -1.25 -4.45
C GLN A 60 -18.20 -0.41 -5.64
N ALA A 61 -18.31 -1.09 -6.80
CA ALA A 61 -19.26 -0.71 -7.79
C ALA A 61 -20.53 -0.50 -6.98
N ARG A 62 -20.77 0.76 -6.61
CA ARG A 62 -22.10 1.22 -6.29
C ARG A 62 -22.80 0.92 -7.60
N TYR A 63 -23.36 -0.27 -7.71
CA TYR A 63 -24.58 -0.45 -8.45
C TYR A 63 -25.46 0.65 -7.85
N SER A 64 -25.43 1.82 -8.51
CA SER A 64 -26.49 2.77 -8.42
C SER A 64 -27.70 1.89 -8.62
N LYS A 65 -28.44 1.66 -7.52
CA LYS A 65 -29.66 0.90 -7.52
C LYS A 65 -30.58 1.74 -8.39
N GLY A 66 -30.43 1.58 -9.70
CA GLY A 66 -31.15 2.32 -10.70
C GLY A 66 -32.59 2.16 -10.31
N LYS A 67 -33.25 3.29 -10.07
CA LYS A 67 -34.63 3.40 -9.59
C LYS A 67 -35.44 2.34 -10.32
N ARG A 68 -35.75 1.22 -9.65
CA ARG A 68 -36.54 0.14 -10.25
C ARG A 68 -37.90 0.75 -10.54
N ARG A 69 -38.15 1.05 -11.82
CA ARG A 69 -39.45 1.51 -12.26
C ARG A 69 -40.38 0.31 -12.09
N ASN A 70 -41.49 0.52 -11.38
CA ASN A 70 -42.52 -0.50 -11.22
C ASN A 70 -43.17 -0.68 -12.59
N ALA A 71 -42.65 -1.62 -13.38
CA ALA A 71 -43.15 -1.91 -14.71
C ALA A 71 -44.08 -3.12 -14.61
N THR A 72 -45.37 -2.89 -14.84
CA THR A 72 -46.35 -3.97 -14.98
C THR A 72 -46.08 -4.70 -16.29
N PHE A 73 -46.20 -6.02 -16.26
CA PHE A 73 -46.15 -6.85 -17.46
C PHE A 73 -47.22 -6.38 -18.46
N ARG A 74 -46.80 -6.05 -19.68
CA ARG A 74 -47.72 -5.76 -20.80
C ARG A 74 -47.45 -6.78 -21.88
N VAL A 75 -48.51 -7.42 -22.35
CA VAL A 75 -48.43 -8.32 -23.49
C VAL A 75 -48.03 -7.49 -24.71
N ILE A 76 -46.87 -7.79 -25.28
CA ILE A 76 -46.46 -7.23 -26.56
C ILE A 76 -47.24 -8.00 -27.61
N ASN A 77 -48.18 -7.34 -28.29
CA ASN A 77 -48.84 -7.93 -29.45
C ASN A 77 -47.78 -8.10 -30.52
N GLY A 78 -47.43 -9.35 -30.83
CA GLY A 78 -46.55 -9.66 -31.94
C GLY A 78 -47.20 -9.19 -33.23
N ASN A 79 -46.45 -8.53 -34.11
CA ASN A 79 -46.87 -8.26 -35.47
C ASN A 79 -46.73 -9.57 -36.26
N LYS A 80 -47.68 -10.48 -36.08
CA LYS A 80 -47.78 -11.68 -36.93
C LYS A 80 -48.50 -11.25 -38.18
N ASP A 81 -47.73 -10.99 -39.24
CA ASP A 81 -48.28 -10.81 -40.57
C ASP A 81 -49.13 -12.07 -40.86
N GLY A 82 -50.34 -11.90 -41.37
CA GLY A 82 -51.38 -12.94 -41.49
C GLY A 82 -51.08 -14.11 -42.43
N SER A 83 -49.81 -14.46 -42.61
CA SER A 83 -49.33 -15.61 -43.38
C SER A 83 -49.50 -16.95 -42.65
N ASP A 84 -49.81 -16.94 -41.35
CA ASP A 84 -49.98 -18.15 -40.53
C ASP A 84 -51.45 -18.54 -40.30
N GLU A 85 -52.41 -17.88 -40.96
CA GLU A 85 -53.83 -18.23 -40.85
C GLU A 85 -54.12 -19.47 -41.72
N PRO A 86 -54.48 -20.64 -41.14
CA PRO A 86 -54.76 -21.84 -41.93
C PRO A 86 -56.00 -21.63 -42.82
N PRO A 87 -56.03 -22.17 -44.05
CA PRO A 87 -57.10 -21.94 -45.00
C PRO A 87 -58.44 -22.43 -44.45
N LYS A 88 -59.49 -21.60 -44.61
CA LYS A 88 -60.85 -21.93 -44.21
C LYS A 88 -61.42 -22.95 -45.20
N TYR A 89 -61.42 -24.23 -44.83
CA TYR A 89 -62.05 -25.27 -45.64
C TYR A 89 -63.58 -25.06 -45.68
N HIS A 90 -64.11 -25.01 -46.89
CA HIS A 90 -65.52 -25.20 -47.23
C HIS A 90 -65.61 -26.33 -48.24
#